data_AF-A0AB13ABC8-F1
#
_entry.id   AF-A0AB13ABC8-F1
#
_cell.length_a   1.000
_cell.length_b   1.000
_cell.length_c   1.000
_cell.angle_alpha   90.00
_cell.angle_beta   90.00
_cell.angle_gamma   90.00
#
_symmetry.space_group_name_H-M   'P 1'
#
loop_
_entity.id
_entity.type
_entity.pdbx_description
1 polymer ?
#
loop_
_entity_poly.entity_id
_entity_poly.type
_entity_poly.pdbx_seq_one_letter_code
_entity_poly.pdbx_strand_id
1 'polypeptide(L)'
;MKRSLALMVSAGFFLCLAFTGCVDAGRAWAVPAKCRTQQCDKINFDAVAQNYCVLPFKQNMETSDYQFNCPWPATRRYYAELMMCLETLAKFTCCMHVSYRNRLLMEIHELYFSICSDTYLKDPAVPVLLLLTVPCIIVPFIIPFLWQRFKLHEYKLPNTH
;
A
#
# COMPACT_ATOMS: atom_id res chain seq x y z
N MET A 1 26.91 -17.94 -8.30
CA MET A 1 26.49 -16.88 -7.36
C MET A 1 26.35 -15.49 -8.00
N LYS A 2 27.31 -14.99 -8.80
CA LYS A 2 27.25 -13.63 -9.41
C LYS A 2 26.04 -13.37 -10.34
N ARG A 3 25.59 -14.37 -11.11
CA ARG A 3 24.43 -14.25 -12.02
C ARG A 3 23.09 -14.00 -11.30
N SER A 4 22.93 -14.54 -10.09
CA SER A 4 21.71 -14.38 -9.29
C SER A 4 21.55 -12.94 -8.78
N LEU A 5 22.66 -12.29 -8.42
CA LEU A 5 22.64 -10.92 -7.89
C LEU A 5 22.26 -9.92 -8.99
N ALA A 6 22.79 -10.09 -10.21
CA ALA A 6 22.49 -9.21 -11.33
C ALA A 6 21.00 -9.25 -11.74
N LEU A 7 20.38 -10.43 -11.70
CA LEU A 7 18.94 -10.61 -11.97
C LEU A 7 18.07 -9.94 -10.89
N MET A 8 18.49 -10.00 -9.62
CA MET A 8 17.76 -9.32 -8.53
C MET A 8 17.87 -7.80 -8.64
N VAL A 9 19.06 -7.28 -8.98
CA VAL A 9 19.27 -5.83 -9.15
C VAL A 9 18.50 -5.29 -10.35
N SER A 10 18.46 -6.02 -11.47
CA SER A 10 17.68 -5.59 -12.64
C SER A 10 16.18 -5.59 -12.32
N ALA A 11 15.66 -6.64 -11.66
CA ALA A 11 14.26 -6.72 -11.26
C ALA A 11 13.86 -5.58 -10.31
N GLY A 12 14.72 -5.23 -9.34
CA GLY A 12 14.48 -4.11 -8.42
C GLY A 12 14.40 -2.75 -9.14
N PHE A 13 15.24 -2.53 -10.14
CA PHE A 13 15.25 -1.29 -10.94
C PHE A 13 13.97 -1.10 -11.76
N PHE A 14 13.48 -2.18 -12.41
CA PHE A 14 12.21 -2.15 -13.13
C PHE A 14 11.01 -1.92 -12.19
N LEU A 15 11.07 -2.47 -10.97
CA LEU A 15 10.04 -2.22 -9.96
C LEU A 15 9.99 -0.74 -9.58
N CYS A 16 11.13 -0.08 -9.30
CA CYS A 16 11.13 1.33 -8.88
C CYS A 16 10.67 2.28 -10.02
N LEU A 17 10.98 1.99 -11.29
CA LEU A 17 10.46 2.78 -12.43
C LEU A 17 8.94 2.66 -12.59
N ALA A 18 8.36 1.50 -12.27
CA ALA A 18 6.92 1.36 -12.19
C ALA A 18 6.31 2.26 -11.09
N PHE A 19 7.00 2.45 -9.95
CA PHE A 19 6.51 3.34 -8.88
C PHE A 19 6.52 4.82 -9.27
N THR A 20 7.51 5.29 -10.04
CA THR A 20 7.48 6.68 -10.56
C THR A 20 6.39 6.89 -11.60
N GLY A 21 6.07 5.86 -12.40
CA GLY A 21 4.94 5.89 -13.34
C GLY A 21 3.57 5.71 -12.67
N CYS A 22 3.50 5.06 -11.51
CA CYS A 22 2.25 4.81 -10.77
C CYS A 22 1.80 5.97 -9.87
N VAL A 23 2.49 7.13 -9.87
CA VAL A 23 1.99 8.33 -9.17
C VAL A 23 0.63 8.80 -9.74
N ASP A 24 0.26 8.35 -10.94
CA ASP A 24 -1.09 8.51 -11.51
C ASP A 24 -2.19 7.67 -10.84
N ALA A 25 -1.87 6.90 -9.77
CA ALA A 25 -2.87 6.39 -8.82
C ALA A 25 -3.69 7.51 -8.14
N GLY A 26 -3.31 8.78 -8.37
CA GLY A 26 -4.03 10.03 -8.09
C GLY A 26 -5.55 10.03 -8.32
N ARG A 27 -6.03 9.28 -9.33
CA ARG A 27 -7.42 9.39 -9.79
C ARG A 27 -8.43 8.61 -8.94
N ALA A 28 -8.03 7.51 -8.30
CA ALA A 28 -8.96 6.65 -7.56
C ALA A 28 -9.47 7.31 -6.26
N TRP A 29 -8.70 8.25 -5.71
CA TRP A 29 -9.01 8.96 -4.46
C TRP A 29 -9.53 10.39 -4.67
N ALA A 30 -9.99 10.73 -5.89
CA ALA A 30 -10.59 12.03 -6.14
C ALA A 30 -11.72 12.30 -5.14
N VAL A 31 -11.55 13.34 -4.32
CA VAL A 31 -12.53 13.74 -3.30
C VAL A 31 -13.81 14.16 -4.03
N PRO A 32 -14.98 13.55 -3.71
CA PRO A 32 -16.24 13.93 -4.32
C PRO A 32 -16.50 15.44 -4.17
N ALA A 33 -17.10 16.08 -5.17
CA ALA A 33 -17.31 17.53 -5.17
C ALA A 33 -18.01 18.04 -3.90
N LYS A 34 -19.00 17.28 -3.42
CA LYS A 34 -19.74 17.51 -2.16
C LYS A 34 -18.84 17.55 -0.92
N CYS A 35 -17.82 16.69 -0.87
CA CYS A 35 -16.93 16.55 0.28
C CYS A 35 -15.79 17.56 0.30
N ARG A 36 -15.72 18.48 -0.67
CA ARG A 36 -14.76 19.59 -0.64
C ARG A 36 -15.20 20.72 0.28
N THR A 37 -16.50 20.84 0.53
CA THR A 37 -17.09 21.88 1.39
C THR A 37 -17.78 21.29 2.61
N GLN A 38 -18.27 20.05 2.53
CA GLN A 38 -18.90 19.37 3.65
C GLN A 38 -17.88 18.75 4.62
N GLN A 39 -18.14 18.89 5.92
CA GLN A 39 -17.35 18.23 6.96
C GLN A 39 -17.67 16.73 7.07
N CYS A 40 -16.72 15.95 7.55
CA CYS A 40 -16.92 14.52 7.81
C CYS A 40 -18.03 14.30 8.85
N ASP A 41 -19.07 13.59 8.45
CA ASP A 41 -20.10 13.09 9.35
C ASP A 41 -19.60 11.79 10.00
N LYS A 42 -18.74 11.96 11.01
CA LYS A 42 -18.09 10.84 11.69
C LYS A 42 -19.10 9.95 12.43
N ILE A 43 -20.14 10.53 13.01
CA ILE A 43 -21.16 9.79 13.77
C ILE A 43 -21.89 8.82 12.83
N ASN A 44 -22.34 9.31 11.68
CA ASN A 44 -22.99 8.47 10.68
C ASN A 44 -22.01 7.48 10.05
N PHE A 45 -20.76 7.89 9.80
CA PHE A 45 -19.72 6.99 9.30
C PHE A 45 -19.52 5.79 10.25
N ASP A 46 -19.31 6.03 11.54
CA ASP A 46 -19.07 4.95 12.51
C ASP A 46 -20.30 4.05 12.65
N ALA A 47 -21.50 4.62 12.76
CA ALA A 47 -22.74 3.86 12.91
C ALA A 47 -23.07 2.99 11.69
N VAL A 48 -22.90 3.53 10.48
CA VAL A 48 -23.16 2.80 9.23
C VAL A 48 -22.04 1.80 8.95
N ALA A 49 -20.78 2.13 9.24
CA ALA A 49 -19.66 1.22 9.04
C ALA A 49 -19.84 -0.07 9.83
N GLN A 50 -20.24 0.04 11.10
CA GLN A 50 -20.47 -1.13 11.95
C GLN A 50 -21.58 -2.03 11.41
N ASN A 51 -22.74 -1.45 11.07
CA ASN A 51 -23.91 -2.23 10.67
C ASN A 51 -23.88 -2.75 9.23
N TYR A 52 -23.22 -2.04 8.30
CA TYR A 52 -23.27 -2.36 6.87
C TYR A 52 -21.96 -2.87 6.28
N CYS A 53 -20.80 -2.53 6.87
CA CYS A 53 -19.52 -3.00 6.37
C CYS A 53 -18.92 -4.08 7.28
N VAL A 54 -18.88 -3.84 8.59
CA VAL A 54 -18.24 -4.75 9.56
C VAL A 54 -19.13 -5.96 9.85
N LEU A 55 -20.44 -5.78 10.01
CA LEU A 55 -21.35 -6.89 10.32
C LEU A 55 -21.34 -8.00 9.24
N PRO A 56 -21.48 -7.70 7.92
CA PRO A 56 -21.36 -8.74 6.89
C PRO A 56 -19.97 -9.39 6.85
N PHE A 57 -18.92 -8.61 7.08
CA PHE A 57 -17.56 -9.15 7.17
C PHE A 57 -17.45 -10.15 8.33
N LYS A 58 -17.94 -9.79 9.52
CA LYS A 58 -17.98 -10.68 10.68
C LYS A 58 -18.72 -11.98 10.39
N GLN A 59 -19.90 -11.91 9.78
CA GLN A 59 -20.68 -13.09 9.40
C GLN A 59 -19.91 -14.02 8.43
N ASN A 60 -19.22 -13.45 7.45
CA ASN A 60 -18.37 -14.24 6.55
C ASN A 60 -17.20 -14.92 7.29
N MET A 61 -16.63 -14.26 8.30
CA MET A 61 -15.52 -14.77 9.11
C MET A 61 -15.93 -15.86 10.11
N GLU A 62 -17.22 -15.99 10.47
CA GLU A 62 -17.69 -17.05 11.39
C GLU A 62 -17.40 -18.45 10.85
N THR A 63 -17.29 -18.61 9.53
CA THR A 63 -17.01 -19.89 8.86
C THR A 63 -15.52 -20.17 8.62
N SER A 64 -14.62 -19.24 8.98
CA SER A 64 -13.21 -19.33 8.59
C SER A 64 -12.30 -19.99 9.63
N ASP A 65 -12.83 -20.45 10.77
CA ASP A 65 -12.07 -21.06 11.86
C ASP A 65 -10.89 -20.19 12.37
N TYR A 66 -11.06 -18.86 12.31
CA TYR A 66 -9.97 -17.87 12.54
C TYR A 66 -9.34 -17.95 13.94
N GLN A 67 -10.01 -18.61 14.89
CA GLN A 67 -9.53 -18.78 16.26
C GLN A 67 -8.45 -19.86 16.39
N PHE A 68 -8.35 -20.78 15.43
CA PHE A 68 -7.41 -21.89 15.46
C PHE A 68 -6.44 -21.88 14.27
N ASN A 69 -6.87 -21.31 13.16
CA ASN A 69 -6.09 -21.26 11.93
C ASN A 69 -6.01 -19.84 11.40
N CYS A 70 -4.88 -19.48 10.77
CA CYS A 70 -4.80 -18.22 10.05
C CYS A 70 -5.79 -18.23 8.87
N PRO A 71 -6.82 -17.36 8.86
CA PRO A 71 -7.84 -17.39 7.80
C PRO A 71 -7.34 -16.78 6.47
N TRP A 72 -6.15 -16.18 6.47
CA TRP A 72 -5.54 -15.60 5.29
C TRP A 72 -4.74 -16.65 4.51
N PRO A 73 -4.79 -16.70 3.16
CA PRO A 73 -5.45 -15.77 2.23
C PRO A 73 -6.88 -16.16 1.84
N ALA A 74 -7.47 -17.21 2.42
CA ALA A 74 -8.79 -17.71 2.04
C ALA A 74 -9.90 -16.65 2.18
N THR A 75 -9.80 -15.77 3.18
CA THR A 75 -10.75 -14.69 3.44
C THR A 75 -10.44 -13.38 2.72
N ARG A 76 -9.46 -13.36 1.80
CA ARG A 76 -9.04 -12.16 1.05
C ARG A 76 -10.20 -11.47 0.34
N ARG A 77 -11.16 -12.24 -0.21
CA ARG A 77 -12.34 -11.70 -0.89
C ARG A 77 -13.20 -10.86 0.06
N TYR A 78 -13.52 -11.40 1.23
CA TYR A 78 -14.33 -10.72 2.24
C TYR A 78 -13.65 -9.44 2.73
N TYR A 79 -12.34 -9.49 2.92
CA TYR A 79 -11.56 -8.30 3.29
C TYR A 79 -11.59 -7.22 2.19
N ALA A 80 -11.50 -7.61 0.91
CA ALA A 80 -11.62 -6.67 -0.20
C ALA A 80 -13.02 -6.02 -0.27
N GLU A 81 -14.08 -6.81 -0.05
CA GLU A 81 -15.47 -6.32 0.03
C GLU A 81 -15.64 -5.31 1.18
N LEU A 82 -15.10 -5.60 2.36
CA LEU A 82 -15.05 -4.68 3.50
C LEU A 82 -14.36 -3.35 3.14
N MET A 83 -13.18 -3.41 2.51
CA MET A 83 -12.43 -2.23 2.10
C MET A 83 -13.21 -1.36 1.12
N MET A 84 -13.84 -1.98 0.11
CA MET A 84 -14.68 -1.28 -0.86
C MET A 84 -15.92 -0.64 -0.20
N CYS A 85 -16.54 -1.34 0.76
CA CYS A 85 -17.67 -0.81 1.53
C CYS A 85 -17.25 0.44 2.33
N LEU A 86 -16.16 0.35 3.09
CA LEU A 86 -15.64 1.48 3.87
C LEU A 86 -15.20 2.65 2.99
N GLU A 87 -14.69 2.37 1.78
CA GLU A 87 -14.35 3.41 0.81
C GLU A 87 -15.59 4.13 0.27
N THR A 88 -16.62 3.37 -0.08
CA THR A 88 -17.89 3.92 -0.56
C THR A 88 -18.55 4.77 0.54
N LEU A 89 -18.55 4.27 1.78
CA LEU A 89 -19.09 4.99 2.93
C LEU A 89 -18.31 6.28 3.22
N ALA A 90 -16.99 6.24 3.17
CA ALA A 90 -16.14 7.43 3.34
C ALA A 90 -16.49 8.55 2.33
N LYS A 91 -16.78 8.18 1.07
CA LYS A 91 -17.24 9.12 0.03
C LYS A 91 -18.64 9.68 0.33
N PHE A 92 -19.52 8.88 0.92
CA PHE A 92 -20.89 9.29 1.25
C PHE A 92 -20.96 10.24 2.46
N THR A 93 -20.19 9.96 3.51
CA THR A 93 -20.12 10.74 4.76
C THR A 93 -19.05 11.82 4.76
N CYS A 94 -18.29 11.94 3.67
CA CYS A 94 -17.16 12.86 3.52
C CYS A 94 -16.01 12.63 4.53
N CYS A 95 -15.90 11.42 5.06
CA CYS A 95 -14.81 10.99 5.95
C CYS A 95 -13.65 10.39 5.15
N MET A 96 -13.04 11.20 4.28
CA MET A 96 -12.05 10.74 3.29
C MET A 96 -10.64 10.49 3.87
N HIS A 97 -10.32 11.03 5.05
CA HIS A 97 -9.02 10.82 5.66
C HIS A 97 -8.86 9.35 6.10
N VAL A 98 -7.69 8.76 5.83
CA VAL A 98 -7.42 7.34 6.09
C VAL A 98 -7.61 6.96 7.57
N SER A 99 -7.36 7.89 8.49
CA SER A 99 -7.51 7.64 9.94
C SER A 99 -8.92 7.16 10.35
N TYR A 100 -9.97 7.57 9.64
CA TYR A 100 -11.34 7.18 9.97
C TYR A 100 -11.59 5.68 9.75
N ARG A 101 -10.98 5.09 8.72
CA ARG A 101 -11.04 3.65 8.45
C ARG A 101 -10.00 2.88 9.25
N ASN A 102 -8.83 3.47 9.47
CA ASN A 102 -7.70 2.77 10.09
C ASN A 102 -8.05 2.15 11.43
N ARG A 103 -8.80 2.83 12.30
CA ARG A 103 -9.20 2.26 13.59
C ARG A 103 -9.97 0.95 13.43
N LEU A 104 -11.03 0.94 12.60
CA LEU A 104 -11.84 -0.25 12.34
C LEU A 104 -11.01 -1.37 11.72
N LEU A 105 -10.11 -1.03 10.81
CA LEU A 105 -9.23 -2.00 10.17
C LEU A 105 -8.24 -2.60 11.15
N MET A 106 -7.69 -1.83 12.08
CA MET A 106 -6.81 -2.36 13.14
C MET A 106 -7.58 -3.29 14.08
N GLU A 107 -8.78 -2.89 14.54
CA GLU A 107 -9.65 -3.75 15.36
C GLU A 107 -9.95 -5.09 14.66
N ILE A 108 -10.18 -5.07 13.34
CA ILE A 108 -10.38 -6.28 12.53
C ILE A 108 -9.10 -7.12 12.42
N HIS A 109 -7.93 -6.50 12.24
CA HIS A 109 -6.65 -7.24 12.21
C HIS A 109 -6.35 -7.93 13.54
N GLU A 110 -6.52 -7.23 14.64
CA GLU A 110 -6.31 -7.78 15.98
C GLU A 110 -7.24 -8.95 16.26
N LEU A 111 -8.52 -8.85 15.87
CA LEU A 111 -9.52 -9.87 16.14
C LEU A 111 -9.36 -11.13 15.26
N TYR A 112 -9.18 -10.97 13.95
CA TYR A 112 -9.27 -12.09 13.00
C TYR A 112 -7.94 -12.59 12.48
N PHE A 113 -6.87 -11.80 12.60
CA PHE A 113 -5.58 -12.07 11.96
C PHE A 113 -4.41 -12.10 12.94
N SER A 114 -4.66 -12.03 14.25
CA SER A 114 -3.61 -12.07 15.28
C SER A 114 -2.76 -13.34 15.23
N ILE A 115 -3.35 -14.51 14.98
CA ILE A 115 -2.62 -15.80 14.89
C ILE A 115 -1.75 -15.89 13.61
N CYS A 116 -2.05 -15.09 12.59
CA CYS A 116 -1.30 -15.12 11.33
C CYS A 116 0.15 -14.63 11.47
N SER A 117 0.44 -13.77 12.46
CA SER A 117 1.81 -13.29 12.71
C SER A 117 2.76 -14.42 13.10
N ASP A 118 2.24 -15.40 13.83
CA ASP A 118 3.04 -16.49 14.38
C ASP A 118 3.27 -17.59 13.34
N THR A 119 2.35 -17.71 12.38
CA THR A 119 2.26 -18.90 11.54
C THR A 119 2.83 -18.72 10.13
N TYR A 120 2.62 -17.56 9.47
CA TYR A 120 2.87 -17.47 8.02
C TYR A 120 3.50 -16.17 7.50
N LEU A 121 3.40 -15.04 8.21
CA LEU A 121 3.92 -13.76 7.71
C LEU A 121 4.87 -13.13 8.72
N LYS A 122 6.07 -13.69 8.84
CA LYS A 122 7.18 -12.93 9.40
C LYS A 122 7.59 -11.90 8.35
N ASP A 123 7.67 -10.64 8.75
CA ASP A 123 8.25 -9.60 7.90
C ASP A 123 9.58 -10.09 7.31
N PRO A 124 9.91 -9.72 6.05
CA PRO A 124 11.20 -10.07 5.48
C PRO A 124 12.29 -9.62 6.45
N ALA A 125 13.28 -10.49 6.69
CA ALA A 125 14.38 -10.17 7.59
C ALA A 125 14.97 -8.80 7.23
N VAL A 126 15.39 -8.01 8.22
CA VAL A 126 15.91 -6.64 8.00
C VAL A 126 16.92 -6.54 6.83
N PRO A 127 17.84 -7.50 6.61
CA PRO A 127 18.72 -7.46 5.44
C PRO A 127 17.97 -7.53 4.09
N VAL A 128 16.90 -8.33 4.00
CA VAL A 128 16.04 -8.43 2.81
C VAL A 128 15.26 -7.13 2.61
N LEU A 129 14.72 -6.56 3.69
CA LEU A 129 14.04 -5.26 3.64
C LEU A 129 14.98 -4.15 3.15
N LEU A 130 16.21 -4.09 3.66
CA LEU A 130 17.23 -3.13 3.21
C LEU A 130 17.62 -3.38 1.75
N LEU A 131 17.83 -4.64 1.36
CA LEU A 131 18.16 -4.99 -0.03
C LEU A 131 17.09 -4.51 -1.03
N LEU A 132 15.82 -4.52 -0.64
CA LEU A 132 14.71 -4.06 -1.47
C LEU A 132 14.52 -2.54 -1.45
N THR A 133 14.65 -1.90 -0.28
CA THR A 133 14.36 -0.47 -0.11
C THR A 133 15.53 0.43 -0.49
N VAL A 134 16.76 0.03 -0.18
CA VAL A 134 17.98 0.83 -0.43
C VAL A 134 18.15 1.17 -1.90
N PRO A 135 17.98 0.26 -2.88
CA PRO A 135 18.08 0.61 -4.29
C PRO A 135 17.03 1.66 -4.71
N CYS A 136 15.78 1.54 -4.26
CA CYS A 136 14.75 2.53 -4.58
C CYS A 136 15.02 3.91 -3.95
N ILE A 137 15.89 4.03 -2.94
CA ILE A 137 16.31 5.32 -2.38
C ILE A 137 17.59 5.82 -3.06
N ILE A 138 18.61 4.97 -3.19
CA ILE A 138 19.93 5.33 -3.71
C ILE A 138 19.87 5.68 -5.19
N VAL A 139 19.13 4.92 -6.00
CA VAL A 139 19.06 5.15 -7.45
C VAL A 139 18.50 6.54 -7.80
N PRO A 140 17.31 6.95 -7.35
CA PRO A 140 16.81 8.29 -7.64
C PRO A 140 17.68 9.39 -7.02
N PHE A 141 18.37 9.10 -5.92
CA PHE A 141 19.32 10.05 -5.33
C PHE A 141 20.59 10.22 -6.18
N ILE A 142 21.13 9.15 -6.77
CA ILE A 142 22.38 9.18 -7.56
C ILE A 142 22.16 9.66 -9.00
N ILE A 143 21.01 9.36 -9.62
CA ILE A 143 20.73 9.69 -11.04
C ILE A 143 21.00 11.17 -11.38
N PRO A 144 20.54 12.17 -10.60
CA PRO A 144 20.82 13.58 -10.89
C PRO A 144 22.31 13.91 -10.93
N PHE A 145 23.10 13.35 -10.02
CA PHE A 145 24.55 13.57 -9.96
C PHE A 145 25.28 12.93 -11.14
N LEU A 146 24.90 11.70 -11.50
CA LEU A 146 25.43 11.04 -12.69
C LEU A 146 25.09 11.84 -13.95
N TRP A 147 23.86 12.31 -14.07
CA TRP A 147 23.43 13.09 -15.22
C TRP A 147 24.18 14.42 -15.33
N GLN A 148 24.39 15.13 -14.22
CA GLN A 148 25.22 16.33 -14.17
C GLN A 148 26.66 16.03 -14.62
N ARG A 149 27.25 14.92 -14.14
CA ARG A 149 28.62 14.51 -14.53
C ARG A 149 28.72 14.17 -16.01
N PHE A 150 27.74 13.46 -16.58
CA PHE A 150 27.73 13.12 -18.00
C PHE A 150 27.57 14.37 -18.88
N LYS A 151 26.64 15.28 -18.55
CA LYS A 151 26.52 16.57 -19.25
C LYS A 151 27.81 17.40 -19.18
N LEU A 152 28.45 17.44 -18.02
CA LEU A 152 29.73 18.14 -17.85
C LEU A 152 30.85 17.50 -18.70
N HIS A 153 30.83 16.18 -18.87
CA HIS A 153 31.80 15.46 -19.71
C HIS A 153 31.56 15.70 -21.20
N GLU A 154 30.31 15.74 -21.65
CA GLU A 154 29.96 16.12 -23.03
C GLU A 154 30.44 17.55 -23.36
N TYR A 155 30.29 18.50 -22.43
CA TYR A 155 30.80 19.88 -22.62
C TYR A 155 32.33 19.98 -22.65
N LYS A 156 33.04 19.04 -22.01
CA LYS A 156 34.51 19.03 -21.93
C LYS A 156 35.21 18.28 -23.07
N LEU A 157 34.49 17.49 -23.86
CA LEU A 157 35.08 16.87 -25.05
C LEU A 157 35.53 18.02 -25.98
N PRO A 158 36.83 18.15 -26.28
CA PRO A 158 37.28 19.18 -27.20
C PRO A 158 36.61 18.95 -28.54
N ASN A 159 36.03 20.01 -29.11
CA ASN A 159 35.56 20.02 -30.48
C ASN A 159 36.76 19.77 -31.40
N THR A 160 37.10 18.51 -31.65
CA THR A 160 38.06 18.14 -32.70
C THR A 160 37.33 18.28 -34.03
N HIS A 161 37.44 19.47 -34.60
CA HIS A 161 37.31 19.70 -36.05
C HIS A 161 38.70 19.83 -36.64
#